data_AF-A0A0L7MYM3-F1
#
_entry.id   AF-A0A0L7MYM3-F1
#
_cell.length_a   1.000
_cell.length_b   1.000
_cell.length_c   1.000
_cell.angle_alpha   90.00
_cell.angle_beta   90.00
_cell.angle_gamma   90.00
#
_symmetry.space_group_name_H-M   'P 1'
#
loop_
_entity.id
_entity.type
_entity.pdbx_description
1 polymer ?
#
loop_
_entity_poly.entity_id
_entity_poly.type
_entity_poly.pdbx_seq_one_letter_code
_entity_poly.pdbx_strand_id
1 'polypeptide(L)'
;MQRGIHFPSSRYPAIPLVRPLEVFGKAFDVELSSGLTLSPETVLRASLGKSLQTFLREEGLLQPLKQFRYGLLGQHQLSSTTKTTIRAAMGPVGDKVIAVLDGDPIPEELDSMSDWSALAMTWGSTSPDNALDVVVKSFVELDQFNAEVSACAATHGREAGEQMFQTRFGLLLPAWRELCPDLRIDCCVRLESSLHVVAALEAMPRVVETEEAVSLVAGFLDPEAKPLGHWLRQVAETVKCGNNKELADLLARRNILHHEERLITHDTLKGWSAMKPGSLMSLQGCQALLKVVPDEEATQRLLCRFALARFLAFLCDFLRSCVSTGAPTWPDAQRVILERYTQISVARQKVGGQIRQTQ
;
A
#
# COMPACT_ATOMS: atom_id res chain seq x y z
N MET A 1 10.42 25.87 23.83
CA MET A 1 10.15 24.42 23.71
C MET A 1 9.28 24.20 22.48
N GLN A 2 9.86 23.71 21.38
CA GLN A 2 9.13 23.43 20.14
C GLN A 2 8.28 22.16 20.33
N ARG A 3 6.98 22.33 20.52
CA ARG A 3 6.01 21.23 20.32
C ARG A 3 5.75 21.16 18.83
N GLY A 4 6.51 20.31 18.13
CA GLY A 4 6.14 19.92 16.77
C GLY A 4 4.80 19.19 16.85
N ILE A 5 3.76 19.73 16.22
CA ILE A 5 2.54 18.95 15.98
C ILE A 5 2.93 17.89 14.95
N HIS A 6 3.11 16.66 15.44
CA HIS A 6 2.97 15.47 14.62
C HIS A 6 1.53 15.50 14.07
N PHE A 7 1.36 15.41 12.74
CA PHE A 7 0.18 14.68 12.26
C PHE A 7 0.20 13.39 13.06
N PRO A 8 -0.86 13.03 13.82
CA PRO A 8 -0.83 11.82 14.61
C PRO A 8 -0.44 10.71 13.64
N SER A 9 0.79 10.22 13.78
CA SER A 9 1.34 9.13 13.00
C SER A 9 0.60 7.91 13.51
N SER A 10 -0.62 7.72 13.00
CA SER A 10 -1.64 6.86 13.60
C SER A 10 -2.06 7.22 15.02
N ARG A 11 -3.36 7.09 15.32
CA ARG A 11 -3.83 6.97 16.72
C ARG A 11 -3.47 5.63 17.35
N TYR A 12 -3.12 4.67 16.52
CA TYR A 12 -2.83 3.31 16.91
C TYR A 12 -1.32 3.13 17.03
N PRO A 13 -0.83 2.42 18.06
CA PRO A 13 0.58 2.09 18.13
C PRO A 13 0.98 1.27 16.91
N ALA A 14 2.21 1.48 16.44
CA ALA A 14 2.80 0.63 15.40
C ALA A 14 2.72 -0.84 15.82
N ILE A 15 2.55 -1.74 14.85
CA ILE A 15 2.44 -3.17 15.11
C ILE A 15 3.77 -3.65 15.70
N PRO A 16 3.79 -4.20 16.93
CA PRO A 16 5.01 -4.80 17.45
C PRO A 16 5.31 -6.03 16.60
N LEU A 17 6.47 -6.09 15.96
CA LEU A 17 6.87 -7.28 15.20
C LEU A 17 7.60 -8.27 16.11
N VAL A 18 7.41 -9.58 15.89
CA VAL A 18 8.16 -10.62 16.62
C VAL A 18 9.63 -10.59 16.22
N ARG A 19 9.89 -10.19 14.99
CA ARG A 19 11.23 -10.03 14.41
C ARG A 19 11.20 -8.89 13.38
N PRO A 20 12.35 -8.26 13.10
CA PRO A 20 12.43 -7.26 12.06
C PRO A 20 12.05 -7.81 10.68
N LEU A 21 11.49 -6.94 9.84
CA LEU A 21 11.31 -7.23 8.41
C LEU A 21 12.69 -7.49 7.78
N GLU A 22 12.88 -8.67 7.20
CA GLU A 22 14.17 -9.12 6.68
C GLU A 22 14.63 -8.24 5.50
N VAL A 23 13.70 -7.89 4.62
CA VAL A 23 13.95 -7.20 3.35
C VAL A 23 13.87 -5.68 3.55
N PHE A 24 12.92 -5.22 4.35
CA PHE A 24 12.69 -3.79 4.59
C PHE A 24 13.54 -3.22 5.72
N GLY A 25 14.09 -4.09 6.57
CA GLY A 25 15.04 -3.74 7.62
C GLY A 25 14.40 -3.34 8.95
N LYS A 26 15.26 -3.20 9.97
CA LYS A 26 14.86 -2.94 11.38
C LYS A 26 14.21 -1.58 11.61
N ALA A 27 14.47 -0.61 10.75
CA ALA A 27 13.94 0.76 10.87
C ALA A 27 12.59 0.94 10.13
N PHE A 28 12.01 -0.15 9.63
CA PHE A 28 10.71 -0.10 8.98
C PHE A 28 9.62 -0.38 10.02
N ASP A 29 8.97 0.69 10.45
CA ASP A 29 7.80 0.62 11.35
C ASP A 29 6.53 0.36 10.55
N VAL A 30 5.70 -0.55 11.05
CA VAL A 30 4.40 -0.88 10.45
C VAL A 30 3.33 -0.10 11.19
N GLU A 31 3.01 1.07 10.65
CA GLU A 31 2.00 1.98 11.17
C GLU A 31 0.60 1.60 10.67
N LEU A 32 -0.41 1.93 11.46
CA LEU A 32 -1.81 1.60 11.21
C LEU A 32 -2.60 2.86 10.86
N SER A 33 -3.68 2.78 10.09
CA SER A 33 -4.67 3.88 10.04
C SER A 33 -5.83 3.58 11.00
N SER A 34 -6.22 2.30 11.09
CA SER A 34 -7.29 1.84 11.96
C SER A 34 -7.03 0.45 12.57
N GLY A 35 -8.03 -0.07 13.28
CA GLY A 35 -8.07 -1.48 13.70
C GLY A 35 -8.00 -2.48 12.55
N LEU A 36 -8.26 -2.06 11.29
CA LEU A 36 -8.26 -2.94 10.12
C LEU A 36 -7.12 -2.65 9.14
N THR A 37 -6.73 -1.39 8.97
CA THR A 37 -5.90 -0.98 7.84
C THR A 37 -4.51 -0.52 8.26
N LEU A 38 -3.54 -0.75 7.39
CA LEU A 38 -2.21 -0.15 7.46
C LEU A 38 -2.31 1.35 7.17
N SER A 39 -1.39 2.16 7.69
CA SER A 39 -1.37 3.60 7.35
C SER A 39 -0.97 3.82 5.89
N PRO A 40 -1.37 4.95 5.28
CA PRO A 40 -0.87 5.33 3.96
C PRO A 40 0.66 5.42 3.89
N GLU A 41 1.30 5.87 4.98
CA GLU A 41 2.77 5.88 5.11
C GLU A 41 3.36 4.49 4.93
N THR A 42 2.81 3.49 5.63
CA THR A 42 3.26 2.08 5.52
C THR A 42 3.08 1.56 4.10
N VAL A 43 1.91 1.77 3.50
CA VAL A 43 1.61 1.27 2.14
C VAL A 43 2.52 1.93 1.10
N LEU A 44 2.75 3.24 1.18
CA LEU A 44 3.63 3.95 0.24
C LEU A 44 5.10 3.59 0.44
N ARG A 45 5.57 3.46 1.68
CA ARG A 45 6.94 3.00 1.96
C ARG A 45 7.16 1.57 1.49
N ALA A 46 6.19 0.68 1.70
CA ALA A 46 6.25 -0.69 1.23
C ALA A 46 6.31 -0.73 -0.31
N SER A 47 5.36 -0.07 -0.97
CA SER A 47 5.16 -0.14 -2.43
C SER A 47 6.21 0.63 -3.22
N LEU A 48 6.55 1.85 -2.80
CA LEU A 48 7.39 2.78 -3.57
C LEU A 48 8.74 3.10 -2.89
N GLY A 49 8.91 2.74 -1.61
CA GLY A 49 10.09 3.14 -0.84
C GLY A 49 10.13 4.64 -0.53
N LYS A 50 8.98 5.32 -0.55
CA LYS A 50 8.83 6.74 -0.27
C LYS A 50 7.94 6.95 0.94
N SER A 51 8.26 7.97 1.74
CA SER A 51 7.30 8.48 2.73
C SER A 51 6.12 9.13 2.02
N LEU A 52 4.96 9.17 2.68
CA LEU A 52 3.78 9.92 2.25
C LEU A 52 4.14 11.38 2.02
N GLN A 53 4.94 11.97 2.92
CA GLN A 53 5.38 13.35 2.76
C GLN A 53 6.20 13.54 1.48
N THR A 54 7.15 12.65 1.19
CA THR A 54 7.93 12.75 -0.06
C THR A 54 7.04 12.58 -1.27
N PHE A 55 6.14 11.59 -1.26
CA PHE A 55 5.20 11.33 -2.34
C PHE A 55 4.33 12.54 -2.65
N LEU A 56 3.64 13.09 -1.64
CA LEU A 56 2.81 14.29 -1.79
C LEU A 56 3.63 15.51 -2.26
N ARG A 57 4.94 15.56 -2.00
CA ARG A 57 5.80 16.65 -2.46
C ARG A 57 5.98 16.61 -3.97
N GLU A 58 6.26 15.43 -4.48
CA GLU A 58 6.57 15.20 -5.89
C GLU A 58 5.31 15.33 -6.74
N GLU A 59 4.16 14.90 -6.23
CA GLU A 59 2.84 15.12 -6.86
C GLU A 59 2.36 16.57 -6.77
N GLY A 60 3.15 17.49 -6.19
CA GLY A 60 2.77 18.91 -6.04
C GLY A 60 1.68 19.19 -4.98
N LEU A 61 1.18 18.16 -4.31
CA LEU A 61 0.09 18.21 -3.33
C LEU A 61 0.52 18.75 -1.94
N LEU A 62 1.83 18.85 -1.68
CA LEU A 62 2.33 19.39 -0.41
C LEU A 62 2.29 20.90 -0.28
N GLN A 63 2.12 21.69 -1.34
CA GLN A 63 2.09 23.16 -1.21
C GLN A 63 1.00 23.60 -0.21
N PRO A 64 -0.27 23.17 -0.37
CA PRO A 64 -1.31 23.41 0.62
C PRO A 64 -0.99 22.83 2.01
N LEU A 65 -0.49 21.58 2.09
CA LEU A 65 -0.19 20.90 3.35
C LEU A 65 1.00 21.49 4.12
N LYS A 66 2.01 22.03 3.42
CA LYS A 66 3.14 22.74 4.03
C LYS A 66 2.68 24.07 4.61
N GLN A 67 1.83 24.80 3.90
CA GLN A 67 1.28 26.05 4.42
C GLN A 67 0.33 25.78 5.62
N PHE A 68 -0.46 24.72 5.57
CA PHE A 68 -1.23 24.18 6.70
C PHE A 68 -0.34 23.82 7.91
N ARG A 69 0.79 23.11 7.69
CA ARG A 69 1.77 22.79 8.74
C ARG A 69 2.37 24.04 9.40
N TYR A 70 2.66 25.08 8.64
CA TYR A 70 3.18 26.34 9.22
C TYR A 70 2.14 27.05 10.09
N GLY A 71 0.86 26.95 9.74
CA GLY A 71 -0.24 27.37 10.63
C GLY A 71 -0.31 26.53 11.90
N LEU A 72 -0.26 25.20 11.79
CA LEU A 72 -0.36 24.28 12.93
C LEU A 72 0.74 24.51 13.97
N LEU A 73 1.96 24.80 13.52
CA LEU A 73 3.10 25.03 14.41
C LEU A 73 3.08 26.42 15.08
N GLY A 74 2.06 27.24 14.82
CA GLY A 74 1.96 28.61 15.33
C GLY A 74 3.14 29.50 14.91
N GLN A 75 3.91 29.08 13.90
CA GLN A 75 5.11 29.79 13.47
C GLN A 75 4.74 31.07 12.72
N HIS A 76 3.55 31.09 12.09
CA HIS A 76 2.96 32.25 11.44
C HIS A 76 1.43 32.22 11.57
N GLN A 77 0.80 33.38 11.73
CA GLN A 77 -0.62 33.51 11.40
C GLN A 77 -0.80 33.19 9.92
N LEU A 78 -1.72 32.27 9.62
CA LEU A 78 -2.02 31.88 8.25
C LEU A 78 -2.52 33.09 7.47
N SER A 79 -1.83 33.44 6.38
CA SER A 79 -2.27 34.51 5.49
C SER A 79 -3.63 34.18 4.87
N SER A 80 -4.38 35.19 4.47
CA SER A 80 -5.66 35.02 3.76
C SER A 80 -5.52 34.14 2.51
N THR A 81 -4.43 34.31 1.77
CA THR A 81 -4.09 33.49 0.60
C THR A 81 -3.92 32.02 0.97
N THR A 82 -3.23 31.74 2.07
CA THR A 82 -3.04 30.36 2.57
C THR A 82 -4.37 29.73 2.97
N LYS A 83 -5.21 30.47 3.69
CA LYS A 83 -6.56 30.02 4.08
C LYS A 83 -7.40 29.70 2.84
N THR A 84 -7.32 30.51 1.79
CA THR A 84 -7.99 30.22 0.50
C THR A 84 -7.45 28.96 -0.16
N THR A 85 -6.12 28.75 -0.17
CA THR A 85 -5.51 27.52 -0.72
C THR A 85 -5.94 26.28 0.06
N ILE A 86 -6.01 26.36 1.39
CA ILE A 86 -6.49 25.26 2.26
C ILE A 86 -7.96 24.93 1.96
N ARG A 87 -8.83 25.94 1.86
CA ARG A 87 -10.25 25.75 1.45
C ARG A 87 -10.37 25.10 0.08
N ALA A 88 -9.59 25.56 -0.88
CA ALA A 88 -9.61 25.03 -2.24
C ALA A 88 -9.15 23.56 -2.29
N ALA A 89 -8.13 23.20 -1.50
CA ALA A 89 -7.58 21.85 -1.46
C ALA A 89 -8.43 20.86 -0.65
N MET A 90 -9.04 21.29 0.46
CA MET A 90 -9.72 20.41 1.42
C MET A 90 -11.25 20.55 1.41
N GLY A 91 -11.79 21.37 0.51
CA GLY A 91 -13.22 21.59 0.36
C GLY A 91 -13.90 22.02 1.68
N PRO A 92 -15.08 21.47 2.01
CA PRO A 92 -15.86 21.85 3.21
C PRO A 92 -15.12 21.69 4.55
N VAL A 93 -14.08 20.85 4.60
CA VAL A 93 -13.30 20.63 5.83
C VAL A 93 -12.17 21.65 5.97
N GLY A 94 -11.78 22.33 4.89
CA GLY A 94 -10.78 23.39 4.93
C GLY A 94 -11.14 24.48 5.94
N ASP A 95 -12.42 24.86 6.05
CA ASP A 95 -12.88 25.84 7.04
C ASP A 95 -12.74 25.36 8.48
N LYS A 96 -13.08 24.08 8.74
CA LYS A 96 -12.94 23.46 10.07
C LYS A 96 -11.47 23.36 10.49
N VAL A 97 -10.63 22.99 9.53
CA VAL A 97 -9.17 22.98 9.68
C VAL A 97 -8.64 24.38 10.03
N ILE A 98 -9.10 25.42 9.32
CA ILE A 98 -8.67 26.80 9.57
C ILE A 98 -9.11 27.27 10.95
N ALA A 99 -10.31 26.91 11.39
CA ALA A 99 -10.80 27.20 12.73
C ALA A 99 -9.87 26.62 13.81
N VAL A 100 -9.52 25.33 13.71
CA VAL A 100 -8.56 24.68 14.62
C VAL A 100 -7.21 25.38 14.64
N LEU A 101 -6.74 25.77 13.45
CA LEU A 101 -5.47 26.47 13.28
C LEU A 101 -5.47 27.87 13.89
N ASP A 102 -6.62 28.52 13.93
CA ASP A 102 -6.82 29.82 14.57
C ASP A 102 -6.99 29.69 16.10
N GLY A 103 -6.91 28.47 16.65
CA GLY A 103 -6.94 28.17 18.08
C GLY A 103 -8.26 27.58 18.59
N ASP A 104 -9.22 27.32 17.70
CA ASP A 104 -10.46 26.65 18.07
C ASP A 104 -10.21 25.18 18.45
N PRO A 105 -11.03 24.59 19.34
CA PRO A 105 -10.92 23.17 19.66
C PRO A 105 -11.08 22.30 18.40
N ILE A 106 -10.33 21.20 18.32
CA ILE A 106 -10.42 20.22 17.23
C ILE A 106 -11.87 19.70 17.17
N PRO A 107 -12.60 19.90 16.07
CA PRO A 107 -13.91 19.31 15.87
C PRO A 107 -13.84 17.79 16.02
N GLU A 108 -14.83 17.21 16.69
CA GLU A 108 -14.93 15.77 16.95
C GLU A 108 -14.90 14.93 15.64
N GLU A 109 -15.36 15.50 14.53
CA GLU A 109 -15.33 14.90 13.19
C GLU A 109 -13.92 14.82 12.61
N LEU A 110 -13.06 15.80 12.92
CA LEU A 110 -11.64 15.77 12.54
C LEU A 110 -10.86 14.83 13.47
N ASP A 111 -11.31 14.72 14.72
CA ASP A 111 -10.74 13.78 15.67
C ASP A 111 -11.05 12.32 15.25
N SER A 112 -12.27 12.01 14.84
CA SER A 112 -12.64 10.64 14.43
C SER A 112 -12.14 10.20 13.04
N MET A 113 -11.46 11.07 12.29
CA MET A 113 -11.04 10.81 10.92
C MET A 113 -9.84 9.85 10.83
N SER A 114 -9.90 8.88 9.92
CA SER A 114 -8.78 7.98 9.64
C SER A 114 -7.73 8.60 8.70
N ASP A 115 -6.50 8.08 8.71
CA ASP A 115 -5.41 8.59 7.86
C ASP A 115 -5.77 8.47 6.36
N TRP A 116 -6.45 7.39 5.98
CA TRP A 116 -6.94 7.21 4.61
C TRP A 116 -8.03 8.20 4.23
N SER A 117 -8.94 8.53 5.16
CA SER A 117 -9.98 9.53 4.92
C SER A 117 -9.36 10.92 4.74
N ALA A 118 -8.38 11.26 5.57
CA ALA A 118 -7.61 12.50 5.44
C ALA A 118 -6.84 12.56 4.10
N LEU A 119 -6.23 11.44 3.68
CA LEU A 119 -5.56 11.35 2.39
C LEU A 119 -6.55 11.52 1.23
N ALA A 120 -7.69 10.81 1.24
CA ALA A 120 -8.70 10.88 0.20
C ALA A 120 -9.22 12.31 -0.02
N MET A 121 -9.42 13.05 1.08
CA MET A 121 -9.86 14.44 1.01
C MET A 121 -8.80 15.38 0.43
N THR A 122 -7.52 15.12 0.70
CA THR A 122 -6.41 15.91 0.15
C THR A 122 -6.16 15.57 -1.31
N TRP A 123 -6.29 14.29 -1.65
CA TRP A 123 -6.05 13.75 -2.98
C TRP A 123 -7.10 14.24 -3.99
N GLY A 124 -8.38 14.27 -3.57
CA GLY A 124 -9.50 14.55 -4.46
C GLY A 124 -9.76 13.39 -5.43
N SER A 125 -10.99 13.22 -5.90
CA SER A 125 -11.28 12.20 -6.92
C SER A 125 -10.71 12.65 -8.26
N THR A 126 -9.75 11.92 -8.83
CA THR A 126 -9.08 12.31 -10.09
C THR A 126 -9.62 11.52 -11.29
N SER A 127 -10.00 10.26 -11.13
CA SER A 127 -10.71 9.44 -12.12
C SER A 127 -11.07 8.05 -11.57
N PRO A 128 -12.24 7.46 -11.88
CA PRO A 128 -12.57 6.08 -11.49
C PRO A 128 -11.61 5.01 -12.05
N ASP A 129 -10.82 5.35 -13.07
CA ASP A 129 -9.83 4.44 -13.69
C ASP A 129 -8.42 4.59 -13.09
N ASN A 130 -8.24 5.43 -12.07
CA ASN A 130 -6.96 5.59 -11.40
C ASN A 130 -6.75 4.50 -10.33
N ALA A 131 -5.68 3.72 -10.49
CA ALA A 131 -5.28 2.68 -9.54
C ALA A 131 -5.12 3.21 -8.10
N LEU A 132 -4.60 4.42 -7.94
CA LEU A 132 -4.44 5.04 -6.62
C LEU A 132 -5.78 5.43 -6.01
N ASP A 133 -6.74 5.92 -6.82
CA ASP A 133 -8.10 6.24 -6.36
C ASP A 133 -8.79 4.96 -5.85
N VAL A 134 -8.62 3.83 -6.53
CA VAL A 134 -9.15 2.53 -6.08
C VAL A 134 -8.52 2.07 -4.77
N VAL A 135 -7.19 2.20 -4.62
CA VAL A 135 -6.49 1.85 -3.38
C VAL A 135 -6.99 2.72 -2.23
N VAL A 136 -6.99 4.05 -2.41
CA VAL A 136 -7.42 5.01 -1.39
C VAL A 136 -8.89 4.75 -1.01
N LYS A 137 -9.79 4.65 -1.98
CA LYS A 137 -11.22 4.39 -1.73
C LYS A 137 -11.44 3.07 -1.01
N SER A 138 -10.75 2.00 -1.41
CA SER A 138 -10.90 0.69 -0.76
C SER A 138 -10.45 0.72 0.70
N PHE A 139 -9.36 1.42 1.03
CA PHE A 139 -8.93 1.57 2.41
C PHE A 139 -9.85 2.50 3.23
N VAL A 140 -10.39 3.57 2.63
CA VAL A 140 -11.41 4.41 3.28
C VAL A 140 -12.66 3.61 3.63
N GLU A 141 -13.17 2.80 2.71
CA GLU A 141 -14.33 1.93 2.96
C GLU A 141 -14.07 0.94 4.11
N LEU A 142 -12.85 0.40 4.20
CA LEU A 142 -12.46 -0.48 5.29
C LEU A 142 -12.37 0.26 6.64
N ASP A 143 -11.87 1.49 6.64
CA ASP A 143 -11.81 2.31 7.87
C ASP A 143 -13.21 2.72 8.35
N GLN A 144 -14.10 3.07 7.43
CA GLN A 144 -15.52 3.34 7.72
C GLN A 144 -16.18 2.10 8.31
N PHE A 145 -15.99 0.94 7.69
CA PHE A 145 -16.50 -0.33 8.22
C PHE A 145 -15.97 -0.63 9.62
N ASN A 146 -14.69 -0.36 9.91
CA ASN A 146 -14.14 -0.52 11.26
C ASN A 146 -14.86 0.37 12.29
N ALA A 147 -15.17 1.62 11.92
CA ALA A 147 -15.90 2.55 12.77
C ALA A 147 -17.34 2.06 13.02
N GLU A 148 -18.02 1.55 11.99
CA GLU A 148 -19.36 0.96 12.11
C GLU A 148 -19.38 -0.27 13.02
N VAL A 149 -18.41 -1.18 12.88
CA VAL A 149 -18.26 -2.35 13.75
C VAL A 149 -18.06 -1.92 15.20
N SER A 150 -17.24 -0.89 15.43
CA SER A 150 -16.97 -0.37 16.78
C SER A 150 -18.22 0.28 17.39
N ALA A 151 -18.98 1.04 16.61
CA ALA A 151 -20.24 1.65 17.03
C ALA A 151 -21.31 0.59 17.33
N CYS A 152 -21.40 -0.45 16.50
CA CYS A 152 -22.29 -1.59 16.71
C CYS A 152 -21.93 -2.33 18.01
N ALA A 153 -20.64 -2.60 18.25
CA ALA A 153 -20.18 -3.24 19.47
C ALA A 153 -20.48 -2.41 20.73
N ALA A 154 -20.34 -1.08 20.64
CA ALA A 154 -20.64 -0.16 21.74
C ALA A 154 -22.16 -0.10 22.05
N THR A 155 -23.01 -0.20 21.03
CA THR A 155 -24.47 -0.03 21.16
C THR A 155 -25.21 -1.34 21.44
N HIS A 156 -24.81 -2.42 20.77
CA HIS A 156 -25.51 -3.71 20.75
C HIS A 156 -24.69 -4.83 21.40
N GLY A 157 -23.53 -4.51 21.96
CA GLY A 157 -22.63 -5.46 22.59
C GLY A 157 -21.63 -6.08 21.61
N ARG A 158 -20.54 -6.62 22.17
CA ARG A 158 -19.39 -7.14 21.43
C ARG A 158 -19.75 -8.21 20.38
N GLU A 159 -20.69 -9.10 20.71
CA GLU A 159 -21.12 -10.19 19.81
C GLU A 159 -21.73 -9.66 18.51
N ALA A 160 -22.49 -8.56 18.57
CA ALA A 160 -23.09 -7.94 17.38
C ALA A 160 -22.03 -7.35 16.45
N GLY A 161 -21.00 -6.69 17.03
CA GLY A 161 -19.85 -6.21 16.25
C GLY A 161 -19.04 -7.34 15.63
N GLU A 162 -18.81 -8.43 16.36
CA GLU A 162 -18.13 -9.63 15.84
C GLU A 162 -18.92 -10.28 14.71
N GLN A 163 -20.25 -10.38 14.82
CA GLN A 163 -21.12 -10.89 13.77
C GLN A 163 -21.09 -10.01 12.51
N MET A 164 -21.11 -8.67 12.68
CA MET A 164 -20.98 -7.73 11.57
C MET A 164 -19.63 -7.92 10.85
N PHE A 165 -18.55 -8.04 11.62
CA PHE A 165 -17.21 -8.30 11.09
C PHE A 165 -17.14 -9.63 10.31
N GLN A 166 -17.68 -10.71 10.87
CA GLN A 166 -17.74 -12.03 10.22
C GLN A 166 -18.57 -12.01 8.94
N THR A 167 -19.60 -11.18 8.86
CA THR A 167 -20.42 -11.04 7.64
C THR A 167 -19.59 -10.48 6.48
N ARG A 168 -18.67 -9.54 6.76
CA ARG A 168 -17.83 -8.90 5.73
C ARG A 168 -16.60 -9.72 5.36
N PHE A 169 -15.90 -10.27 6.36
CA PHE A 169 -14.64 -10.99 6.16
C PHE A 169 -14.78 -12.51 6.16
N GLY A 170 -16.00 -13.02 6.34
CA GLY A 170 -16.29 -14.45 6.43
C GLY A 170 -15.58 -15.11 7.61
N LEU A 171 -15.14 -16.35 7.39
CA LEU A 171 -14.33 -17.12 8.34
C LEU A 171 -12.85 -16.70 8.28
N LEU A 172 -12.57 -15.41 8.53
CA LEU A 172 -11.22 -14.85 8.58
C LEU A 172 -10.29 -15.72 9.42
N LEU A 173 -10.62 -15.89 10.69
CA LEU A 173 -9.73 -16.54 11.65
C LEU A 173 -9.53 -18.03 11.38
N PRO A 174 -10.59 -18.83 11.11
CA PRO A 174 -10.39 -20.22 10.71
C PRO A 174 -9.48 -20.38 9.49
N ALA A 175 -9.69 -19.58 8.44
CA ALA A 175 -8.89 -19.67 7.22
C ALA A 175 -7.41 -19.34 7.48
N TRP A 176 -7.12 -18.26 8.20
CA TRP A 176 -5.73 -17.93 8.55
C TRP A 176 -5.09 -18.94 9.49
N ARG A 177 -5.84 -19.51 10.44
CA ARG A 177 -5.32 -20.53 11.36
C ARG A 177 -5.04 -21.86 10.68
N GLU A 178 -5.79 -22.21 9.64
CA GLU A 178 -5.52 -23.40 8.83
C GLU A 178 -4.19 -23.26 8.07
N LEU A 179 -3.94 -22.08 7.50
CA LEU A 179 -2.73 -21.80 6.72
C LEU A 179 -1.51 -21.48 7.59
N CYS A 180 -1.71 -20.79 8.70
CA CYS A 180 -0.66 -20.30 9.58
C CYS A 180 -1.17 -20.20 11.04
N PRO A 181 -1.18 -21.33 11.79
CA PRO A 181 -1.77 -21.41 13.12
C PRO A 181 -1.22 -20.39 14.13
N ASP A 182 0.07 -20.07 13.99
CA ASP A 182 0.83 -19.25 14.92
C ASP A 182 0.90 -17.76 14.54
N LEU A 183 0.11 -17.37 13.53
CA LEU A 183 -0.07 -15.99 13.13
C LEU A 183 -0.96 -15.26 14.12
N ARG A 184 -0.51 -14.09 14.58
CA ARG A 184 -1.30 -13.27 15.48
C ARG A 184 -2.54 -12.71 14.79
N ILE A 185 -3.65 -12.69 15.52
CA ILE A 185 -4.95 -12.20 15.06
C ILE A 185 -4.89 -10.78 14.49
N ASP A 186 -4.13 -9.90 15.13
CA ASP A 186 -3.99 -8.52 14.69
C ASP A 186 -3.26 -8.45 13.34
N CYS A 187 -2.27 -9.31 13.09
CA CYS A 187 -1.63 -9.39 11.78
C CYS A 187 -2.55 -10.03 10.71
N CYS A 188 -3.35 -11.04 11.06
CA CYS A 188 -4.32 -11.66 10.13
C CYS A 188 -5.26 -10.62 9.53
N VAL A 189 -5.81 -9.74 10.37
CA VAL A 189 -6.74 -8.69 9.94
C VAL A 189 -6.08 -7.75 8.91
N ARG A 190 -4.82 -7.36 9.14
CA ARG A 190 -4.13 -6.38 8.29
C ARG A 190 -3.70 -7.00 6.96
N LEU A 191 -3.26 -8.26 7.00
CA LEU A 191 -3.01 -9.05 5.79
C LEU A 191 -4.28 -9.22 4.98
N GLU A 192 -5.39 -9.60 5.62
CA GLU A 192 -6.68 -9.75 4.97
C GLU A 192 -7.12 -8.44 4.30
N SER A 193 -7.22 -7.35 5.05
CA SER A 193 -7.61 -6.05 4.53
C SER A 193 -6.74 -5.61 3.34
N SER A 194 -5.43 -5.82 3.43
CA SER A 194 -4.50 -5.52 2.32
C SER A 194 -4.77 -6.39 1.10
N LEU A 195 -5.07 -7.68 1.27
CA LEU A 195 -5.39 -8.59 0.16
C LEU A 195 -6.73 -8.26 -0.50
N HIS A 196 -7.73 -7.79 0.26
CA HIS A 196 -8.98 -7.29 -0.34
C HIS A 196 -8.74 -6.06 -1.22
N VAL A 197 -7.86 -5.15 -0.80
CA VAL A 197 -7.47 -3.98 -1.61
C VAL A 197 -6.72 -4.42 -2.87
N VAL A 198 -5.78 -5.36 -2.74
CA VAL A 198 -5.06 -5.92 -3.91
C VAL A 198 -6.02 -6.61 -4.88
N ALA A 199 -6.99 -7.38 -4.39
CA ALA A 199 -7.99 -8.03 -5.22
C ALA A 199 -8.94 -7.01 -5.90
N ALA A 200 -9.27 -5.90 -5.22
CA ALA A 200 -10.03 -4.80 -5.80
C ALA A 200 -9.24 -4.11 -6.92
N LEU A 201 -7.94 -3.90 -6.72
CA LEU A 201 -7.04 -3.34 -7.72
C LEU A 201 -6.88 -4.26 -8.94
N GLU A 202 -6.74 -5.57 -8.75
CA GLU A 202 -6.67 -6.53 -9.87
C GLU A 202 -7.98 -6.60 -10.68
N ALA A 203 -9.13 -6.43 -10.01
CA ALA A 203 -10.45 -6.46 -10.62
C ALA A 203 -10.81 -5.18 -11.40
N MET A 204 -9.96 -4.14 -11.39
CA MET A 204 -10.19 -2.94 -12.20
C MET A 204 -10.31 -3.31 -13.69
N PRO A 205 -11.32 -2.79 -14.41
CA PRO A 205 -11.50 -3.08 -15.83
C PRO A 205 -10.23 -2.70 -16.60
N ARG A 206 -9.52 -3.69 -17.15
CA ARG A 206 -8.44 -3.41 -18.10
C ARG A 206 -9.08 -3.20 -19.46
N VAL A 207 -8.82 -2.04 -20.06
CA VAL A 207 -9.12 -1.78 -21.48
C VAL A 207 -8.19 -2.67 -22.29
N VAL A 208 -8.53 -3.95 -22.46
CA VAL A 208 -8.20 -4.88 -23.56
C VAL A 208 -8.79 -6.24 -23.14
N GLU A 209 -9.88 -6.60 -23.81
CA GLU A 209 -10.48 -7.93 -23.81
C GLU A 209 -9.56 -8.92 -24.54
N THR A 210 -9.27 -10.08 -23.95
CA THR A 210 -9.21 -11.40 -24.60
C THR A 210 -8.78 -12.47 -23.60
N GLU A 211 -9.57 -13.55 -23.54
CA GLU A 211 -9.31 -14.85 -22.91
C GLU A 211 -8.95 -14.86 -21.41
N GLU A 212 -8.97 -16.04 -20.79
CA GLU A 212 -8.80 -16.30 -19.36
C GLU A 212 -7.61 -15.52 -18.78
N ALA A 213 -7.88 -14.33 -18.27
CA ALA A 213 -6.85 -13.43 -17.79
C ALA A 213 -6.17 -14.06 -16.57
N VAL A 214 -4.98 -14.63 -16.78
CA VAL A 214 -4.15 -15.17 -15.71
C VAL A 214 -3.91 -14.05 -14.68
N SER A 215 -4.22 -14.34 -13.41
CA SER A 215 -4.04 -13.38 -12.32
C SER A 215 -2.57 -12.96 -12.22
N LEU A 216 -2.34 -11.65 -12.36
CA LEU A 216 -1.02 -11.04 -12.24
C LEU A 216 -0.51 -11.17 -10.80
N VAL A 217 -1.40 -10.97 -9.84
CA VAL A 217 -1.07 -11.11 -8.41
C VAL A 217 -0.66 -12.55 -8.11
N ALA A 218 -1.40 -13.54 -8.62
CA ALA A 218 -1.04 -14.95 -8.46
C ALA A 218 0.33 -15.25 -9.07
N GLY A 219 0.61 -14.73 -10.27
CA GLY A 219 1.93 -14.86 -10.90
C GLY A 219 3.08 -14.27 -10.08
N PHE A 220 2.88 -13.14 -9.39
CA PHE A 220 3.91 -12.57 -8.51
C PHE A 220 4.10 -13.33 -7.20
N LEU A 221 3.10 -14.09 -6.76
CA LEU A 221 3.15 -14.88 -5.53
C LEU A 221 3.59 -16.32 -5.77
N ASP A 222 3.80 -16.74 -7.02
CA ASP A 222 4.34 -18.06 -7.34
C ASP A 222 5.70 -18.29 -6.63
N PRO A 223 5.89 -19.41 -5.91
CA PRO A 223 7.06 -19.64 -5.06
C PRO A 223 8.37 -19.90 -5.82
N GLU A 224 8.37 -20.05 -7.15
CA GLU A 224 9.58 -20.23 -7.96
C GLU A 224 10.51 -19.02 -7.95
N ALA A 225 9.95 -17.83 -7.68
CA ALA A 225 10.73 -16.62 -7.44
C ALA A 225 10.03 -15.70 -6.45
N LYS A 226 10.82 -14.80 -5.88
CA LYS A 226 10.30 -13.70 -5.08
C LYS A 226 9.55 -12.69 -5.97
N PRO A 227 8.59 -11.91 -5.45
CA PRO A 227 7.79 -10.99 -6.26
C PRO A 227 8.62 -10.03 -7.13
N LEU A 228 9.69 -9.43 -6.58
CA LEU A 228 10.60 -8.58 -7.36
C LEU A 228 11.44 -9.37 -8.38
N GLY A 229 11.70 -10.65 -8.14
CA GLY A 229 12.34 -11.53 -9.12
C GLY A 229 11.44 -11.79 -10.32
N HIS A 230 10.16 -12.06 -10.10
CA HIS A 230 9.16 -12.17 -11.17
C HIS A 230 9.00 -10.85 -11.94
N TRP A 231 8.95 -9.71 -11.25
CA TRP A 231 8.92 -8.41 -11.91
C TRP A 231 10.15 -8.16 -12.81
N LEU A 232 11.35 -8.50 -12.33
CA LEU A 232 12.58 -8.39 -13.14
C LEU A 232 12.56 -9.29 -14.38
N ARG A 233 11.99 -10.50 -14.29
CA ARG A 233 11.78 -11.37 -15.46
C ARG A 233 10.87 -10.70 -16.49
N GLN A 234 9.76 -10.10 -16.06
CA GLN A 234 8.86 -9.37 -16.96
C GLN A 234 9.57 -8.19 -17.66
N VAL A 235 10.42 -7.45 -16.94
CA VAL A 235 11.22 -6.37 -17.55
C VAL A 235 12.17 -6.93 -18.59
N ALA A 236 12.91 -8.00 -18.27
CA ALA A 236 13.85 -8.65 -19.19
C ALA A 236 13.14 -9.16 -20.45
N GLU A 237 12.00 -9.85 -20.29
CA GLU A 237 11.15 -10.32 -21.39
C GLU A 237 10.67 -9.17 -22.29
N THR A 238 10.20 -8.07 -21.68
CA THR A 238 9.74 -6.87 -22.42
C THR A 238 10.83 -6.29 -23.32
N VAL A 239 12.08 -6.32 -22.88
CA VAL A 239 13.24 -5.84 -23.66
C VAL A 239 14.00 -6.96 -24.39
N LYS A 240 13.41 -8.16 -24.49
CA LYS A 240 13.96 -9.34 -25.19
C LYS A 240 15.33 -9.82 -24.68
N CYS A 241 15.58 -9.65 -23.38
CA CYS A 241 16.72 -10.24 -22.69
C CYS A 241 16.30 -11.60 -22.08
N GLY A 242 17.13 -12.63 -22.24
CA GLY A 242 16.84 -13.97 -21.73
C GLY A 242 17.10 -14.14 -20.23
N ASN A 243 17.85 -13.21 -19.61
CA ASN A 243 18.22 -13.28 -18.19
C ASN A 243 18.70 -11.92 -17.65
N ASN A 244 18.93 -11.85 -16.33
CA ASN A 244 19.42 -10.64 -15.66
C ASN A 244 20.82 -10.19 -16.12
N LYS A 245 21.67 -11.11 -16.60
CA LYS A 245 23.00 -10.73 -17.09
C LYS A 245 22.89 -9.94 -18.39
N GLU A 246 22.10 -10.45 -19.33
CA GLU A 246 21.80 -9.75 -20.58
C GLU A 246 21.12 -8.40 -20.35
N LEU A 247 20.23 -8.30 -19.36
CA LEU A 247 19.63 -7.03 -18.95
C LEU A 247 20.68 -6.04 -18.40
N ALA A 248 21.60 -6.49 -17.55
CA ALA A 248 22.71 -5.67 -17.07
C ALA A 248 23.62 -5.20 -18.20
N ASP A 249 23.97 -6.10 -19.13
CA ASP A 249 24.79 -5.77 -20.30
C ASP A 249 24.09 -4.73 -21.20
N LEU A 250 22.77 -4.83 -21.38
CA LEU A 250 21.97 -3.86 -22.11
C LEU A 250 22.00 -2.47 -21.45
N LEU A 251 21.82 -2.40 -20.13
CA LEU A 251 21.88 -1.16 -19.36
C LEU A 251 23.25 -0.49 -19.49
N ALA A 252 24.33 -1.28 -19.39
CA ALA A 252 25.70 -0.80 -19.55
C ALA A 252 25.96 -0.28 -20.96
N ARG A 253 25.54 -1.01 -22.00
CA ARG A 253 25.65 -0.56 -23.41
C ARG A 253 24.91 0.75 -23.68
N ARG A 254 23.77 0.98 -23.00
CA ARG A 254 22.99 2.22 -23.10
C ARG A 254 23.44 3.31 -22.13
N ASN A 255 24.52 3.10 -21.39
CA ASN A 255 25.04 4.02 -20.38
C ASN A 255 23.97 4.50 -19.38
N ILE A 256 23.10 3.57 -18.95
CA ILE A 256 22.03 3.86 -18.00
C ILE A 256 22.58 3.74 -16.57
N LEU A 257 22.66 4.88 -15.90
CA LEU A 257 23.18 5.00 -14.54
C LEU A 257 22.05 4.94 -13.50
N HIS A 258 22.38 4.38 -12.33
CA HIS A 258 21.60 4.32 -11.10
C HIS A 258 22.29 5.12 -10.00
N HIS A 259 21.60 6.15 -9.51
CA HIS A 259 22.25 7.32 -8.90
C HIS A 259 23.29 7.94 -9.85
N GLU A 260 23.71 9.18 -9.61
CA GLU A 260 24.40 10.01 -10.61
C GLU A 260 25.70 9.42 -11.21
N GLU A 261 26.21 8.25 -10.74
CA GLU A 261 27.50 7.72 -11.15
C GLU A 261 27.65 6.17 -11.20
N ARG A 262 26.63 5.35 -10.90
CA ARG A 262 26.83 3.88 -10.80
C ARG A 262 26.01 3.07 -11.80
N LEU A 263 26.66 2.16 -12.53
CA LEU A 263 25.97 1.20 -13.37
C LEU A 263 25.22 0.16 -12.53
N ILE A 264 24.06 -0.28 -13.03
CA ILE A 264 23.34 -1.43 -12.47
C ILE A 264 24.04 -2.71 -12.94
N THR A 265 24.69 -3.40 -12.01
CA THR A 265 25.43 -4.64 -12.32
C THR A 265 24.53 -5.87 -12.26
N HIS A 266 24.99 -6.99 -12.85
CA HIS A 266 24.32 -8.28 -12.72
C HIS A 266 24.15 -8.70 -11.25
N ASP A 267 25.13 -8.44 -10.38
CA ASP A 267 25.05 -8.76 -8.96
C ASP A 267 24.01 -7.90 -8.22
N THR A 268 23.85 -6.64 -8.64
CA THR A 268 22.78 -5.75 -8.17
C THR A 268 21.41 -6.34 -8.53
N LEU A 269 21.19 -6.72 -9.79
CA LEU A 269 19.95 -7.34 -10.25
C LEU A 269 19.68 -8.68 -9.54
N LYS A 270 20.70 -9.51 -9.33
CA LYS A 270 20.60 -10.76 -8.58
C LYS A 270 20.25 -10.51 -7.11
N GLY A 271 20.83 -9.48 -6.49
CA GLY A 271 20.52 -9.06 -5.12
C GLY A 271 19.06 -8.60 -4.97
N TRP A 272 18.58 -7.80 -5.92
CA TRP A 272 17.19 -7.33 -5.98
C TRP A 272 16.21 -8.47 -6.24
N SER A 273 16.49 -9.32 -7.23
CA SER A 273 15.68 -10.49 -7.58
C SER A 273 15.54 -11.47 -6.40
N ALA A 274 16.64 -11.72 -5.69
CA ALA A 274 16.65 -12.57 -4.49
C ALA A 274 16.15 -11.85 -3.23
N MET A 275 15.80 -10.56 -3.31
CA MET A 275 15.47 -9.67 -2.18
C MET A 275 16.42 -9.89 -1.00
N LYS A 276 17.73 -9.76 -1.23
CA LYS A 276 18.72 -9.89 -0.16
C LYS A 276 18.46 -8.83 0.92
N PRO A 277 18.69 -9.12 2.20
CA PRO A 277 18.56 -8.14 3.27
C PRO A 277 19.34 -6.84 2.96
N GLY A 278 18.69 -5.69 3.14
CA GLY A 278 19.27 -4.38 2.85
C GLY A 278 19.48 -4.07 1.35
N SER A 279 19.08 -4.97 0.45
CA SER A 279 19.19 -4.81 -1.00
C SER A 279 17.81 -4.79 -1.66
N LEU A 280 16.86 -4.09 -1.07
CA LEU A 280 15.54 -3.90 -1.66
C LEU A 280 15.61 -2.82 -2.75
N MET A 281 15.13 -3.11 -3.97
CA MET A 281 15.23 -2.21 -5.11
C MET A 281 14.45 -0.91 -4.88
N SER A 282 15.11 0.24 -4.90
CA SER A 282 14.46 1.56 -4.76
C SER A 282 13.63 1.93 -6.01
N LEU A 283 12.72 2.91 -5.88
CA LEU A 283 12.01 3.45 -7.03
C LEU A 283 12.96 4.02 -8.09
N GLN A 284 14.07 4.64 -7.66
CA GLN A 284 15.10 5.15 -8.58
C GLN A 284 15.77 4.01 -9.37
N GLY A 285 16.00 2.86 -8.73
CA GLY A 285 16.42 1.62 -9.38
C GLY A 285 15.43 1.16 -10.44
N CYS A 286 14.15 1.11 -10.10
CA CYS A 286 13.08 0.79 -11.05
C CYS A 286 13.05 1.77 -12.23
N GLN A 287 13.03 3.09 -11.97
CA GLN A 287 13.02 4.11 -13.00
C GLN A 287 14.23 4.04 -13.93
N ALA A 288 15.42 3.72 -13.40
CA ALA A 288 16.60 3.49 -14.22
C ALA A 288 16.43 2.27 -15.13
N LEU A 289 15.90 1.15 -14.62
CA LEU A 289 15.61 -0.03 -15.44
C LEU A 289 14.59 0.26 -16.53
N LEU A 290 13.54 1.03 -16.22
CA LEU A 290 12.49 1.31 -17.19
C LEU A 290 12.97 2.19 -18.37
N LYS A 291 14.13 2.85 -18.28
CA LYS A 291 14.74 3.56 -19.42
C LYS A 291 15.12 2.65 -20.59
N VAL A 292 15.23 1.32 -20.39
CA VAL A 292 15.47 0.38 -21.50
C VAL A 292 14.18 -0.03 -22.23
N VAL A 293 13.01 0.19 -21.62
CA VAL A 293 11.71 -0.19 -22.16
C VAL A 293 11.33 0.76 -23.30
N PRO A 294 10.95 0.24 -24.49
CA PRO A 294 10.83 1.05 -25.69
C PRO A 294 9.56 1.92 -25.73
N ASP A 295 8.49 1.55 -25.02
CA ASP A 295 7.20 2.22 -25.06
C ASP A 295 6.76 2.74 -23.69
N GLU A 296 6.09 3.91 -23.70
CA GLU A 296 5.61 4.59 -22.49
C GLU A 296 4.51 3.80 -21.79
N GLU A 297 3.63 3.14 -22.54
CA GLU A 297 2.53 2.35 -21.98
C GLU A 297 3.06 1.13 -21.19
N ALA A 298 3.99 0.36 -21.75
CA ALA A 298 4.66 -0.73 -21.04
C ALA A 298 5.47 -0.22 -19.86
N THR A 299 6.11 0.94 -19.99
CA THR A 299 6.82 1.60 -18.88
C THR A 299 5.88 1.86 -17.71
N GLN A 300 4.72 2.48 -17.96
CA GLN A 300 3.71 2.75 -16.93
C GLN A 300 3.15 1.45 -16.35
N ARG A 301 2.82 0.45 -17.19
CA ARG A 301 2.35 -0.87 -16.72
C ARG A 301 3.39 -1.55 -15.83
N LEU A 302 4.66 -1.59 -16.23
CA LEU A 302 5.74 -2.19 -15.45
C LEU A 302 5.99 -1.41 -14.15
N LEU A 303 5.83 -0.10 -14.14
CA LEU A 303 5.91 0.71 -12.92
C LEU A 303 4.81 0.37 -11.92
N CYS A 304 3.55 0.25 -12.37
CA CYS A 304 2.45 -0.18 -11.52
C CYS A 304 2.69 -1.60 -10.97
N ARG A 305 3.19 -2.50 -11.83
CA ARG A 305 3.56 -3.87 -11.45
C ARG A 305 4.72 -3.92 -10.45
N PHE A 306 5.66 -2.99 -10.52
CA PHE A 306 6.75 -2.86 -9.56
C PHE A 306 6.21 -2.53 -8.16
N ALA A 307 5.32 -1.52 -8.08
CA ALA A 307 4.70 -1.12 -6.82
C ALA A 307 3.93 -2.30 -6.19
N LEU A 308 3.17 -3.04 -7.01
CA LEU A 308 2.48 -4.26 -6.59
C LEU A 308 3.45 -5.34 -6.12
N ALA A 309 4.48 -5.67 -6.89
CA ALA A 309 5.47 -6.69 -6.53
C ALA A 309 6.17 -6.36 -5.20
N ARG A 310 6.54 -5.09 -4.99
CA ARG A 310 7.10 -4.64 -3.71
C ARG A 310 6.12 -4.74 -2.55
N PHE A 311 4.85 -4.38 -2.77
CA PHE A 311 3.84 -4.50 -1.72
C PHE A 311 3.57 -5.96 -1.36
N LEU A 312 3.51 -6.87 -2.34
CA LEU A 312 3.37 -8.31 -2.10
C LEU A 312 4.60 -8.88 -1.36
N ALA A 313 5.80 -8.40 -1.70
CA ALA A 313 7.02 -8.74 -0.95
C ALA A 313 6.93 -8.28 0.52
N PHE A 314 6.39 -7.09 0.76
CA PHE A 314 6.10 -6.58 2.11
C PHE A 314 5.10 -7.48 2.84
N LEU A 315 3.99 -7.88 2.23
CA LEU A 315 3.00 -8.76 2.90
C LEU A 315 3.61 -10.11 3.30
N CYS A 316 4.47 -10.69 2.46
CA CYS A 316 5.19 -11.93 2.77
C CYS A 316 6.18 -11.75 3.92
N ASP A 317 6.97 -10.66 3.92
CA ASP A 317 7.93 -10.35 4.99
C ASP A 317 7.21 -10.01 6.30
N PHE A 318 6.08 -9.32 6.22
CA PHE A 318 5.22 -8.98 7.35
C PHE A 318 4.60 -10.22 7.99
N LEU A 319 4.05 -11.14 7.19
CA LEU A 319 3.60 -12.45 7.65
C LEU A 319 4.72 -13.15 8.42
N ARG A 320 5.90 -13.27 7.80
CA ARG A 320 7.09 -13.87 8.41
C ARG A 320 7.51 -13.18 9.70
N SER A 321 7.28 -11.89 9.83
CA SER A 321 7.65 -11.09 10.98
C SER A 321 6.63 -11.15 12.13
N CYS A 322 5.41 -11.59 11.85
CA CYS A 322 4.33 -11.73 12.82
C CYS A 322 4.17 -13.15 13.40
N VAL A 323 4.66 -14.20 12.72
CA VAL A 323 4.52 -15.59 13.21
C VAL A 323 5.37 -15.81 14.45
N SER A 324 4.74 -16.23 15.55
CA SER A 324 5.40 -16.33 16.86
C SER A 324 6.44 -17.45 16.94
N THR A 325 6.17 -18.61 16.33
CA THR A 325 6.96 -19.85 16.42
C THR A 325 7.63 -20.19 15.08
N GLY A 326 8.88 -19.76 14.92
CA GLY A 326 9.64 -20.02 13.69
C GLY A 326 9.13 -19.20 12.51
N ALA A 327 10.01 -18.44 11.87
CA ALA A 327 9.62 -17.70 10.67
C ALA A 327 9.36 -18.70 9.53
N PRO A 328 8.20 -18.65 8.84
CA PRO A 328 8.00 -19.44 7.64
C PRO A 328 9.08 -19.09 6.61
N THR A 329 9.44 -20.07 5.77
CA THR A 329 10.37 -19.81 4.66
C THR A 329 9.75 -18.82 3.67
N TRP A 330 10.57 -18.22 2.81
CA TRP A 330 10.06 -17.30 1.77
C TRP A 330 9.02 -17.98 0.85
N PRO A 331 9.28 -19.17 0.30
CA PRO A 331 8.30 -19.91 -0.48
C PRO A 331 7.01 -20.23 0.28
N ASP A 332 7.10 -20.62 1.56
CA ASP A 332 5.91 -20.95 2.35
C ASP A 332 5.07 -19.72 2.66
N ALA A 333 5.70 -18.60 3.02
CA ALA A 333 5.02 -17.34 3.22
C ALA A 333 4.31 -16.88 1.95
N GLN A 334 4.97 -16.96 0.79
CA GLN A 334 4.35 -16.67 -0.50
C GLN A 334 3.16 -17.58 -0.79
N ARG A 335 3.27 -18.89 -0.54
CA ARG A 335 2.18 -19.84 -0.73
C ARG A 335 0.96 -19.53 0.13
N VAL A 336 1.17 -19.19 1.41
CA VAL A 336 0.09 -18.79 2.33
C VAL A 336 -0.62 -17.54 1.81
N ILE A 337 0.15 -16.52 1.39
CA ILE A 337 -0.42 -15.28 0.83
C ILE A 337 -1.17 -15.56 -0.48
N LEU A 338 -0.61 -16.38 -1.37
CA LEU A 338 -1.23 -16.80 -2.63
C LEU A 338 -2.56 -17.51 -2.39
N GLU A 339 -2.56 -18.52 -1.53
CA GLU A 339 -3.76 -19.32 -1.25
C GLU A 339 -4.87 -18.46 -0.67
N ARG A 340 -4.53 -17.58 0.28
CA ARG A 340 -5.52 -16.67 0.85
C ARG A 340 -6.02 -15.65 -0.17
N TYR A 341 -5.12 -15.10 -0.99
CA TYR A 341 -5.48 -14.21 -2.09
C TYR A 341 -6.48 -14.88 -3.04
N THR A 342 -6.22 -16.11 -3.46
CA THR A 342 -7.11 -16.87 -4.35
C THR A 342 -8.50 -17.07 -3.73
N GLN A 343 -8.57 -17.41 -2.43
CA GLN A 343 -9.85 -17.53 -1.73
C GLN A 343 -10.66 -16.22 -1.74
N ILE A 344 -9.99 -15.08 -1.48
CA ILE A 344 -10.61 -13.74 -1.50
C ILE A 344 -11.10 -13.39 -2.92
N SER A 345 -10.27 -13.61 -3.93
CA SER A 345 -10.59 -13.29 -5.33
C SER A 345 -11.77 -14.11 -5.85
N VAL A 346 -11.81 -15.41 -5.55
CA VAL A 346 -12.96 -16.28 -5.91
C VAL A 346 -14.25 -15.83 -5.21
N ALA A 347 -14.17 -15.47 -3.93
CA ALA A 347 -15.33 -14.97 -3.20
C ALA A 347 -15.89 -13.69 -3.82
N ARG A 348 -15.02 -12.75 -4.22
CA ARG A 348 -15.42 -11.50 -4.91
C ARG A 348 -16.07 -11.75 -6.27
N GLN A 349 -15.54 -12.68 -7.06
CA GLN A 349 -16.12 -13.03 -8.36
C GLN A 349 -17.54 -13.60 -8.22
N LYS A 350 -17.80 -14.43 -7.21
CA LYS A 350 -19.15 -14.96 -6.92
C LYS A 350 -20.15 -13.85 -6.60
N VAL A 351 -19.77 -12.88 -5.76
CA VAL A 351 -20.62 -11.74 -5.40
C VAL A 351 -20.88 -10.84 -6.62
N GLY A 352 -19.85 -10.55 -7.42
CA GLY A 352 -19.98 -9.74 -8.63
C GLY A 352 -20.85 -10.40 -9.71
N GLY A 353 -20.79 -11.73 -9.84
CA GLY A 353 -21.62 -12.50 -10.77
C GLY A 353 -23.10 -12.52 -10.40
N GLN A 354 -23.42 -12.59 -9.10
CA GLN A 354 -24.81 -12.55 -8.62
C GLN A 354 -25.48 -11.20 -8.89
N ILE A 355 -24.76 -10.09 -8.68
CA ILE A 355 -25.32 -8.73 -8.91
C ILE A 355 -25.66 -8.52 -10.39
N ARG A 356 -24.84 -9.05 -11.31
CA ARG A 356 -25.08 -8.94 -12.76
C ARG A 356 -26.21 -9.83 -13.29
N GLN A 357 -26.64 -10.84 -12.55
CA GLN A 357 -27.78 -11.69 -12.93
C GLN A 357 -29.13 -11.13 -12.45
N THR A 358 -29.10 -10.17 -11.52
CA THR A 358 -30.28 -9.49 -10.96
C THR A 358 -30.59 -8.14 -11.60
N GLN A 359 -29.78 -7.70 -12.57
CA GLN A 359 -30.00 -6.54 -13.43
C GLN A 359 -30.30 -7.02 -14.85
#